data_AF-A0A0Q0YEM2-F1
#
_entry.id   AF-A0A0Q0YEM2-F1
#
_cell.length_a   1.000
_cell.length_b   1.000
_cell.length_c   1.000
_cell.angle_alpha   90.00
_cell.angle_beta   90.00
_cell.angle_gamma   90.00
#
_symmetry.space_group_name_H-M   'P 1'
#
loop_
_entity.id
_entity.type
_entity.pdbx_description
1 polymer ?
#
loop_
_entity_poly.entity_id
_entity_poly.type
_entity_poly.pdbx_seq_one_letter_code
_entity_poly.pdbx_strand_id
1 'polypeptide(L)'
;MSNSTTSRPNLPIPATVRNRQRAIQASYFFLAASLIAIPLLFFFKEFAQPLWYISMLGCVCFTIYLARATNNHAAAYPEELDEYEGKRVLHAKRYTMYISLFSLLGIAFALDLLAPYIVRLDLSPEAASTLVRAIGMLAGTLAFYSIFSVQRGIARGMNKDELAEQQDAYA
;
A
#
# COMPACT_ATOMS: atom_id res chain seq x y z
N MET A 1 -23.07 11.07 41.95
CA MET A 1 -22.78 11.44 40.54
C MET A 1 -22.72 10.16 39.74
N SER A 2 -23.76 9.86 38.95
CA SER A 2 -23.87 8.63 38.15
C SER A 2 -23.18 8.86 36.81
N ASN A 3 -22.06 8.20 36.57
CA ASN A 3 -21.44 8.15 35.24
C ASN A 3 -22.31 7.25 34.35
N SER A 4 -23.22 7.86 33.58
CA SER A 4 -23.87 7.18 32.47
C SER A 4 -22.81 6.90 31.41
N THR A 5 -22.24 5.70 31.42
CA THR A 5 -21.59 5.12 30.25
C THR A 5 -22.64 4.98 29.17
N THR A 6 -22.77 6.01 28.33
CA THR A 6 -23.52 5.98 27.07
C THR A 6 -22.87 4.90 26.22
N SER A 7 -23.43 3.69 26.25
CA SER A 7 -23.10 2.65 25.29
C SER A 7 -23.42 3.21 23.92
N ARG A 8 -22.40 3.58 23.15
CA ARG A 8 -22.60 4.00 21.76
C ARG A 8 -23.41 2.88 21.09
N PRO A 9 -24.52 3.19 20.41
CA PRO A 9 -25.26 2.18 19.68
C PRO A 9 -24.28 1.50 18.70
N ASN A 10 -24.23 0.16 18.74
CA ASN A 10 -23.48 -0.64 17.77
C ASN A 10 -24.21 -0.54 16.41
N LEU A 11 -24.07 0.60 15.75
CA LEU A 11 -24.64 0.82 14.43
C LEU A 11 -23.94 -0.12 13.43
N PRO A 12 -24.69 -0.78 12.53
CA PRO A 12 -24.10 -1.67 11.54
C PRO A 12 -23.22 -0.85 10.59
N ILE A 13 -21.96 -1.26 10.44
CA ILE A 13 -20.99 -0.59 9.55
C ILE A 13 -21.52 -0.60 8.10
N PRO A 14 -21.50 0.52 7.36
CA PRO A 14 -21.98 0.58 5.99
C PRO A 14 -21.25 -0.43 5.10
N ALA A 15 -21.98 -1.04 4.17
CA ALA A 15 -21.41 -2.06 3.29
C ALA A 15 -20.25 -1.51 2.43
N THR A 16 -20.31 -0.24 2.03
CA THR A 16 -19.28 0.53 1.33
C THR A 16 -17.99 0.64 2.15
N VAL A 17 -18.10 1.04 3.43
CA VAL A 17 -16.99 1.09 4.39
C VAL A 17 -16.36 -0.29 4.57
N ARG A 18 -17.17 -1.31 4.78
CA ARG A 18 -16.71 -2.69 4.97
C ARG A 18 -15.96 -3.22 3.73
N ASN A 19 -16.45 -2.93 2.52
CA ASN A 19 -15.81 -3.36 1.29
C ASN A 19 -14.44 -2.70 1.09
N ARG A 20 -14.34 -1.38 1.33
CA ARG A 20 -13.05 -0.66 1.29
C ARG A 20 -12.07 -1.19 2.34
N GLN A 21 -12.54 -1.48 3.56
CA GLN A 21 -11.69 -2.07 4.60
C GLN A 21 -11.15 -3.45 4.22
N ARG A 22 -12.00 -4.32 3.67
CA ARG A 22 -11.58 -5.64 3.17
C ARG A 22 -10.55 -5.53 2.05
N ALA A 23 -10.76 -4.61 1.11
CA ALA A 23 -9.80 -4.34 0.05
C ALA A 23 -8.43 -3.90 0.60
N ILE A 24 -8.43 -2.98 1.56
CA ILE A 24 -7.20 -2.52 2.23
C ILE A 24 -6.50 -3.67 2.95
N GLN A 25 -7.24 -4.50 3.69
CA GLN A 25 -6.67 -5.65 4.41
C GLN A 25 -6.10 -6.70 3.47
N ALA A 26 -6.81 -7.02 2.39
CA ALA A 26 -6.35 -7.94 1.37
C ALA A 26 -5.07 -7.42 0.68
N SER A 27 -5.03 -6.14 0.28
CA SER A 27 -3.82 -5.52 -0.26
C SER A 27 -2.64 -5.61 0.70
N TYR A 28 -2.85 -5.41 2.02
CA TYR A 28 -1.78 -5.60 3.00
C TYR A 28 -1.32 -7.04 3.12
N PHE A 29 -2.24 -8.00 3.13
CA PHE A 29 -1.90 -9.42 3.20
C PHE A 29 -0.98 -9.80 2.04
N PHE A 30 -1.34 -9.40 0.82
CA PHE A 30 -0.53 -9.65 -0.37
C PHE A 30 0.79 -8.86 -0.36
N LEU A 31 0.81 -7.63 0.15
CA LEU A 31 2.04 -6.86 0.27
C LEU A 31 3.00 -7.50 1.29
N ALA A 32 2.47 -8.01 2.40
CA ALA A 32 3.27 -8.75 3.38
C ALA A 32 3.83 -10.04 2.78
N ALA A 33 3.01 -10.78 2.03
CA ALA A 33 3.45 -11.99 1.33
C ALA A 33 4.56 -11.70 0.30
N SER A 34 4.47 -10.59 -0.46
CA SER A 34 5.53 -10.20 -1.39
C SER A 34 6.82 -9.81 -0.67
N LEU A 35 6.72 -9.09 0.47
CA LEU A 35 7.90 -8.78 1.29
C LEU A 35 8.56 -10.02 1.89
N ILE A 36 7.78 -11.02 2.32
CA ILE A 36 8.30 -12.31 2.82
C ILE A 36 8.97 -13.13 1.72
N ALA A 37 8.49 -13.02 0.48
CA ALA A 37 9.08 -13.75 -0.66
C ALA A 37 10.52 -13.29 -0.98
N ILE A 38 10.88 -12.04 -0.67
CA ILE A 38 12.22 -11.48 -0.93
C ILE A 38 13.33 -12.21 -0.16
N PRO A 39 13.30 -12.32 1.20
CA PRO A 39 14.29 -13.10 1.93
C PRO A 39 14.20 -14.60 1.61
N LEU A 40 13.00 -15.10 1.28
CA LEU A 40 12.83 -16.51 0.89
C LEU A 40 13.59 -16.86 -0.41
N LEU A 41 13.87 -15.87 -1.26
CA LEU A 41 14.63 -16.03 -2.51
C LEU A 41 16.02 -16.63 -2.29
N PHE A 42 16.63 -16.38 -1.12
CA PHE A 42 17.97 -16.88 -0.78
C PHE A 42 17.98 -18.35 -0.34
N PHE A 43 16.84 -18.92 0.03
CA PHE A 43 16.72 -20.30 0.50
C PHE A 43 15.95 -21.19 -0.46
N PHE A 44 14.86 -20.66 -1.05
CA PHE A 44 13.91 -21.42 -1.88
C PHE A 44 13.56 -20.62 -3.14
N LYS A 45 14.54 -20.41 -4.01
CA LYS A 45 14.42 -19.57 -5.22
C LYS A 45 13.21 -19.94 -6.10
N GLU A 46 12.96 -21.23 -6.29
CA GLU A 46 11.88 -21.73 -7.14
C GLU A 46 10.48 -21.41 -6.60
N PHE A 47 10.32 -21.29 -5.27
CA PHE A 47 9.04 -20.96 -4.65
C PHE A 47 8.88 -19.46 -4.41
N ALA A 48 9.98 -18.78 -4.07
CA ALA A 48 9.99 -17.36 -3.76
C ALA A 48 9.55 -16.48 -4.95
N GLN A 49 10.02 -16.77 -6.17
CA GLN A 49 9.64 -15.97 -7.33
C GLN A 49 8.15 -16.08 -7.69
N PRO A 50 7.57 -17.28 -7.87
CA PRO A 50 6.13 -17.41 -8.10
C PRO A 50 5.30 -16.80 -6.97
N LEU A 51 5.70 -17.00 -5.71
CA LEU A 51 5.03 -16.40 -4.55
C LEU A 51 5.00 -14.87 -4.65
N TRP A 52 6.13 -14.25 -5.00
CA TRP A 52 6.20 -12.80 -5.19
C TRP A 52 5.30 -12.33 -6.34
N TYR A 53 5.31 -13.00 -7.50
CA TYR A 53 4.46 -12.63 -8.64
C TYR A 53 2.97 -12.75 -8.31
N ILE A 54 2.54 -13.85 -7.70
CA ILE A 54 1.16 -14.07 -7.28
C ILE A 54 0.75 -13.02 -6.25
N SER A 55 1.64 -12.70 -5.32
CA SER A 55 1.39 -11.68 -4.30
C SER A 55 1.26 -10.29 -4.90
N MET A 56 2.11 -9.93 -5.86
CA MET A 56 2.02 -8.66 -6.58
C MET A 56 0.76 -8.58 -7.44
N LEU A 57 0.35 -9.68 -8.07
CA LEU A 57 -0.92 -9.74 -8.82
C LEU A 57 -2.11 -9.51 -7.89
N GLY A 58 -2.13 -10.18 -6.73
CA GLY A 58 -3.15 -9.96 -5.69
C GLY A 58 -3.19 -8.50 -5.23
N CYS A 59 -2.02 -7.92 -4.93
CA CYS A 59 -1.88 -6.50 -4.61
C CYS A 59 -2.55 -5.60 -5.66
N VAL A 60 -2.22 -5.80 -6.94
CA VAL A 60 -2.78 -5.04 -8.08
C VAL A 60 -4.29 -5.19 -8.13
N CYS A 61 -4.82 -6.43 -8.10
CA CYS A 61 -6.25 -6.69 -8.17
C CYS A 61 -7.03 -5.99 -7.05
N PHE A 62 -6.57 -6.10 -5.79
CA PHE A 62 -7.26 -5.48 -4.66
C PHE A 62 -7.12 -3.97 -4.62
N THR A 63 -6.04 -3.42 -5.19
CA THR A 63 -5.87 -1.97 -5.34
C THR A 63 -6.74 -1.40 -6.46
N ILE A 64 -6.91 -2.12 -7.57
CA ILE A 64 -7.90 -1.76 -8.61
C ILE A 64 -9.31 -1.84 -8.04
N TYR A 65 -9.62 -2.88 -7.27
CA TYR A 65 -10.91 -3.00 -6.59
C TYR A 65 -11.14 -1.83 -5.63
N LEU A 66 -10.12 -1.43 -4.85
CA LEU A 66 -10.18 -0.26 -3.98
C LEU A 66 -10.38 1.03 -4.77
N ALA A 67 -9.66 1.22 -5.88
CA ALA A 67 -9.79 2.41 -6.74
C ALA A 67 -11.20 2.55 -7.29
N ARG A 68 -11.81 1.44 -7.74
CA ARG A 68 -13.23 1.39 -8.15
C ARG A 68 -14.17 1.72 -6.99
N ALA A 69 -13.92 1.17 -5.80
CA ALA A 69 -14.73 1.46 -4.61
C ALA A 69 -14.60 2.91 -4.12
N THR A 70 -13.55 3.63 -4.53
CA THR A 70 -13.37 5.07 -4.31
C THR A 70 -13.72 5.89 -5.56
N ASN A 71 -14.49 5.37 -6.52
CA ASN A 71 -14.86 6.06 -7.77
C ASN A 71 -13.67 6.73 -8.49
N ASN A 72 -12.47 6.15 -8.38
CA ASN A 72 -11.22 6.72 -8.91
C ASN A 72 -10.91 8.17 -8.49
N HIS A 73 -11.31 8.61 -7.28
CA HIS A 73 -11.02 9.97 -6.78
C HIS A 73 -9.53 10.35 -6.85
N ALA A 74 -8.61 9.38 -6.83
CA ALA A 74 -7.18 9.63 -7.03
C ALA A 74 -6.83 10.25 -8.41
N ALA A 75 -7.63 9.94 -9.43
CA ALA A 75 -7.49 10.36 -10.82
C ALA A 75 -8.48 11.47 -11.22
N ALA A 76 -9.41 11.86 -10.34
CA ALA A 76 -10.35 12.95 -10.58
C ALA A 76 -9.61 14.29 -10.74
N TYR A 77 -10.14 15.16 -11.59
CA TYR A 77 -9.59 16.50 -11.75
C TYR A 77 -9.89 17.34 -10.49
N PRO A 78 -9.00 18.27 -10.08
CA PRO A 78 -9.23 19.10 -8.90
C PRO A 78 -10.54 19.90 -8.95
N GLU A 79 -11.02 20.21 -10.16
CA GLU A 79 -12.27 20.94 -10.43
C GLU A 79 -13.54 20.09 -10.19
N GLU A 80 -13.39 18.76 -10.20
CA GLU A 80 -14.48 17.79 -9.97
C GLU A 80 -14.62 17.41 -8.49
N LEU A 81 -13.68 17.86 -7.66
CA LEU A 81 -13.58 17.54 -6.24
C LEU A 81 -13.97 18.74 -5.41
N ASP A 82 -14.81 18.55 -4.39
CA ASP A 82 -15.06 19.60 -3.41
C ASP A 82 -13.74 19.96 -2.66
N GLU A 83 -13.66 21.16 -2.09
CA GLU A 83 -12.45 21.73 -1.48
C GLU A 83 -11.84 20.77 -0.43
N TYR A 84 -12.71 20.11 0.35
CA TYR A 84 -12.30 19.11 1.34
C TYR A 84 -11.74 17.83 0.68
N GLU A 85 -12.31 17.38 -0.43
CA GLU A 85 -11.85 16.20 -1.16
C GLU A 85 -10.52 16.47 -1.87
N GLY A 86 -10.39 17.64 -2.49
CA GLY A 86 -9.15 18.11 -3.10
C GLY A 86 -7.99 18.14 -2.10
N LYS A 87 -8.21 18.69 -0.91
CA LYS A 87 -7.19 18.70 0.18
C LYS A 87 -6.78 17.28 0.58
N ARG A 88 -7.72 16.34 0.68
CA ARG A 88 -7.43 14.93 1.01
C ARG A 88 -6.59 14.25 -0.06
N VAL A 89 -6.98 14.39 -1.33
CA VAL A 89 -6.24 13.83 -2.47
C VAL A 89 -4.84 14.43 -2.54
N LEU A 90 -4.69 15.74 -2.35
CA LEU A 90 -3.40 16.43 -2.37
C LEU A 90 -2.49 15.95 -1.23
N HIS A 91 -3.01 15.82 0.00
CA HIS A 91 -2.25 15.30 1.12
C HIS A 91 -1.79 13.85 0.87
N ALA A 92 -2.68 13.00 0.34
CA ALA A 92 -2.36 11.63 -0.03
C ALA A 92 -1.25 11.58 -1.11
N LYS A 93 -1.36 12.39 -2.18
CA LYS A 93 -0.36 12.49 -3.25
C LYS A 93 0.99 12.98 -2.73
N ARG A 94 1.00 14.00 -1.85
CA ARG A 94 2.24 14.53 -1.26
C ARG A 94 2.95 13.49 -0.39
N TYR A 95 2.20 12.77 0.44
CA TYR A 95 2.74 11.69 1.25
C TYR A 95 3.36 10.59 0.36
N THR A 96 2.68 10.21 -0.71
CA THR A 96 3.18 9.26 -1.70
C THR A 96 4.43 9.75 -2.41
N MET A 97 4.51 11.03 -2.74
CA MET A 97 5.71 11.62 -3.35
C MET A 97 6.93 11.47 -2.43
N TYR A 98 6.77 11.72 -1.12
CA TYR A 98 7.85 11.47 -0.15
C TYR A 98 8.23 10.00 -0.09
N ILE A 99 7.26 9.08 0.00
CA ILE A 99 7.54 7.64 -0.01
C ILE A 99 8.31 7.24 -1.27
N SER A 100 7.86 7.67 -2.44
CA SER A 100 8.50 7.35 -3.72
C SER A 100 9.91 7.91 -3.77
N LEU A 101 10.12 9.15 -3.33
CA LEU A 101 11.44 9.77 -3.29
C LEU A 101 12.40 9.00 -2.36
N PHE A 102 11.98 8.71 -1.13
CA PHE A 102 12.81 7.96 -0.17
C PHE A 102 13.05 6.51 -0.63
N SER A 103 12.06 5.88 -1.27
CA SER A 103 12.21 4.54 -1.83
C SER A 103 13.22 4.52 -2.97
N LEU A 104 13.11 5.45 -3.92
CA LEU A 104 14.06 5.61 -5.02
C LEU A 104 15.46 5.89 -4.51
N LEU A 105 15.60 6.79 -3.54
CA LEU A 105 16.88 7.11 -2.93
C LEU A 105 17.48 5.88 -2.23
N GLY A 106 16.68 5.12 -1.47
CA GLY A 106 17.11 3.89 -0.83
C GLY A 106 17.56 2.81 -1.81
N ILE A 107 16.83 2.63 -2.92
CA ILE A 107 17.20 1.70 -3.99
C ILE A 107 18.50 2.16 -4.68
N ALA A 108 18.64 3.45 -4.96
CA ALA A 108 19.85 4.01 -5.56
C ALA A 108 21.06 3.77 -4.66
N PHE A 109 20.95 4.06 -3.35
CA PHE A 109 22.00 3.76 -2.38
C PHE A 109 22.30 2.26 -2.30
N ALA A 110 21.27 1.40 -2.30
CA ALA A 110 21.47 -0.05 -2.25
C ALA A 110 22.23 -0.57 -3.48
N LEU A 111 21.91 -0.06 -4.67
CA LEU A 111 22.61 -0.42 -5.92
C LEU A 111 24.04 0.11 -5.94
N ASP A 112 24.25 1.35 -5.50
CA ASP A 112 25.57 1.98 -5.45
C ASP A 112 26.51 1.27 -4.47
N LEU A 113 25.97 0.84 -3.32
CA LEU A 113 26.71 0.02 -2.36
C LEU A 113 26.92 -1.41 -2.86
N LEU A 114 25.99 -1.99 -3.63
CA LEU A 114 26.10 -3.37 -4.09
C LEU A 114 27.31 -3.59 -5.01
N ALA A 115 27.60 -2.65 -5.92
CA ALA A 115 28.70 -2.77 -6.87
C ALA A 115 30.08 -3.03 -6.22
N PRO A 116 30.56 -2.23 -5.23
CA PRO A 116 31.81 -2.52 -4.56
C PRO A 116 31.78 -3.79 -3.71
N TYR A 117 30.62 -4.20 -3.17
CA TYR A 117 30.51 -5.47 -2.44
C TYR A 117 30.65 -6.69 -3.35
N ILE A 118 30.07 -6.66 -4.56
CA ILE A 118 30.24 -7.74 -5.54
C ILE A 118 31.72 -7.95 -5.86
N VAL A 119 32.45 -6.85 -6.11
CA VAL A 119 33.88 -6.90 -6.45
C VAL A 119 34.75 -7.31 -5.27
N ARG A 120 34.49 -6.78 -4.06
CA ARG A 120 35.33 -7.04 -2.88
C ARG A 120 35.14 -8.42 -2.28
N LEU A 121 33.93 -8.97 -2.37
CA LEU A 121 33.60 -10.27 -1.79
C LEU A 121 33.74 -11.44 -2.78
N ASP A 122 34.20 -11.16 -4.01
CA ASP A 122 34.30 -12.14 -5.10
C ASP A 122 33.04 -13.00 -5.23
N LEU A 123 31.89 -12.31 -5.21
CA LEU A 123 30.58 -12.95 -5.21
C LEU A 123 30.39 -13.73 -6.51
N SER A 124 29.92 -14.98 -6.40
CA SER A 124 29.60 -15.77 -7.58
C SER A 124 28.54 -15.07 -8.44
N PRO A 125 28.54 -15.26 -9.77
CA PRO A 125 27.53 -14.66 -10.66
C PRO A 125 26.09 -14.98 -10.23
N GLU A 126 25.85 -16.19 -9.70
CA GLU A 126 24.54 -16.63 -9.21
C GLU A 126 24.11 -15.83 -7.98
N ALA A 127 25.02 -15.63 -7.02
CA ALA A 127 24.76 -14.86 -5.81
C ALA A 127 24.51 -13.37 -6.14
N ALA A 128 25.33 -12.78 -7.01
CA ALA A 128 25.16 -11.43 -7.49
C ALA A 128 23.81 -11.24 -8.20
N SER A 129 23.44 -12.16 -9.10
CA SER A 129 22.14 -12.12 -9.81
C SER A 129 20.95 -12.20 -8.86
N THR A 130 21.07 -12.96 -7.77
CA THR A 130 20.02 -13.14 -6.76
C THR A 130 19.84 -11.87 -5.94
N LEU A 131 20.93 -11.19 -5.57
CA LEU A 131 20.91 -9.90 -4.89
C LEU A 131 20.26 -8.81 -5.75
N VAL A 132 20.68 -8.67 -7.02
CA VAL A 132 20.08 -7.72 -7.96
C VAL A 132 18.57 -7.99 -8.12
N ARG A 133 18.17 -9.26 -8.21
CA ARG A 133 16.77 -9.66 -8.29
C ARG A 133 15.99 -9.30 -7.02
N ALA A 134 16.55 -9.54 -5.84
CA ALA A 134 15.94 -9.17 -4.57
C ALA A 134 15.72 -7.65 -4.47
N ILE A 135 16.70 -6.84 -4.89
CA ILE A 135 16.57 -5.37 -4.96
C ILE A 135 15.48 -4.97 -5.94
N GLY A 136 15.43 -5.58 -7.13
CA GLY A 136 14.38 -5.33 -8.12
C GLY A 136 12.98 -5.68 -7.61
N MET A 137 12.83 -6.80 -6.91
CA MET A 137 11.58 -7.21 -6.27
C MET A 137 11.16 -6.21 -5.18
N LEU A 138 12.10 -5.78 -4.33
CA LEU A 138 11.85 -4.76 -3.31
C LEU A 138 11.41 -3.43 -3.94
N ALA A 139 12.09 -3.01 -5.02
CA ALA A 139 11.75 -1.81 -5.76
C ALA A 139 10.32 -1.87 -6.32
N GLY A 140 9.95 -2.99 -6.94
CA GLY A 140 8.59 -3.21 -7.43
C GLY A 140 7.53 -3.16 -6.32
N THR A 141 7.81 -3.78 -5.16
CA THR A 141 6.91 -3.76 -4.00
C THR A 141 6.75 -2.35 -3.41
N LEU A 142 7.84 -1.57 -3.31
CA LEU A 142 7.81 -0.20 -2.83
C LEU A 142 7.06 0.75 -3.78
N ALA A 143 7.32 0.62 -5.09
CA ALA A 143 6.59 1.37 -6.11
C ALA A 143 5.09 1.07 -6.07
N PHE A 144 4.72 -0.18 -5.83
CA PHE A 144 3.33 -0.55 -5.65
C PHE A 144 2.72 0.04 -4.37
N TYR A 145 3.45 -0.05 -3.26
CA TYR A 145 3.01 0.49 -1.98
C TYR A 145 2.73 2.01 -2.06
N SER A 146 3.53 2.74 -2.83
CA SER A 146 3.33 4.18 -3.03
C SER A 146 1.96 4.45 -3.69
N ILE A 147 1.60 3.75 -4.77
CA ILE A 147 0.30 3.85 -5.43
C ILE A 147 -0.84 3.46 -4.47
N PHE A 148 -0.69 2.33 -3.78
CA PHE A 148 -1.67 1.85 -2.81
C PHE A 148 -1.88 2.86 -1.66
N SER A 149 -0.83 3.55 -1.22
CA SER A 149 -0.91 4.52 -0.12
C SER A 149 -1.82 5.71 -0.44
N VAL A 150 -1.87 6.16 -1.70
CA VAL A 150 -2.81 7.20 -2.17
C VAL A 150 -4.24 6.71 -1.99
N GLN A 151 -4.56 5.55 -2.58
CA GLN A 151 -5.90 4.97 -2.57
C GLN A 151 -6.36 4.67 -1.14
N ARG A 152 -5.46 4.16 -0.29
CA ARG A 152 -5.71 3.92 1.12
C ARG A 152 -6.01 5.23 1.87
N GLY A 153 -5.26 6.29 1.58
CA GLY A 153 -5.46 7.61 2.19
C GLY A 153 -6.85 8.16 1.89
N ILE A 154 -7.24 8.14 0.62
CA ILE A 154 -8.57 8.56 0.15
C ILE A 154 -9.67 7.70 0.78
N ALA A 155 -9.57 6.38 0.66
CA ALA A 155 -10.56 5.46 1.21
C ALA A 155 -10.75 5.60 2.73
N ARG A 156 -9.67 5.86 3.48
CA ARG A 156 -9.76 6.15 4.92
C ARG A 156 -10.44 7.47 5.22
N GLY A 157 -10.26 8.49 4.36
CA GLY A 157 -11.00 9.75 4.44
C GLY A 157 -12.49 9.51 4.27
N MET A 158 -12.89 8.90 3.16
CA MET A 158 -14.30 8.60 2.88
C MET A 158 -14.95 7.72 3.96
N ASN A 159 -14.23 6.71 4.47
CA ASN A 159 -14.72 5.89 5.57
C ASN A 159 -15.00 6.69 6.85
N LYS A 160 -14.23 7.74 7.14
CA LYS A 160 -14.47 8.59 8.32
C LYS A 160 -15.72 9.42 8.14
N ASP A 161 -15.92 10.00 6.96
CA ASP A 161 -17.08 10.83 6.66
C ASP A 161 -18.36 10.01 6.71
N GLU A 162 -18.41 8.86 6.03
CA GLU A 162 -19.60 7.98 6.05
C GLU A 162 -19.93 7.46 7.46
N LEU A 163 -18.92 7.22 8.30
CA LEU A 163 -19.15 6.81 9.69
C LEU A 163 -19.62 7.98 10.57
N ALA A 164 -19.23 9.22 10.27
CA ALA A 164 -19.68 10.41 10.97
C ALA A 164 -21.13 10.76 10.58
N GLU A 165 -21.46 10.74 9.28
CA GLU A 165 -22.83 10.93 8.79
C GLU A 165 -23.80 9.91 9.40
N GLN A 166 -23.37 8.65 9.53
CA GLN A 166 -24.18 7.64 10.18
C GLN A 166 -24.28 7.83 11.70
N GLN A 167 -23.35 8.53 12.35
CA GLN A 167 -23.50 8.88 13.76
C GLN A 167 -24.50 10.03 13.93
N ASP A 168 -24.40 11.05 13.08
CA ASP A 168 -25.27 12.22 13.12
C ASP A 168 -26.73 11.88 12.74
N ALA A 169 -26.94 10.94 11.80
CA ALA A 169 -28.28 10.50 11.41
C ALA A 169 -29.04 9.71 12.51
N TYR A 170 -28.34 9.25 13.55
CA TYR A 170 -28.90 8.42 14.63
C TYR A 170 -28.69 9.04 16.04
N ALA A 171 -28.22 10.30 16.10
CA ALA A 171 -28.10 11.10 17.32
C ALA A 171 -29.36 11.93 17.56
#